data_AF-A0A382Y292-F1
#
_entry.id   AF-A0A382Y292-F1
#
_cell.length_a   1.000
_cell.length_b   1.000
_cell.length_c   1.000
_cell.angle_alpha   90.00
_cell.angle_beta   90.00
_cell.angle_gamma   90.00
#
_symmetry.space_group_name_H-M   'P 1'
#
loop_
_entity.id
_entity.type
_entity.pdbx_description
1 polymer ?
#
loop_
_entity_poly.entity_id
_entity_poly.type
_entity_poly.pdbx_seq_one_letter_code
_entity_poly.pdbx_strand_id
1 'polypeptide(L)'
;MSLKLLRQGLGRRPSRMWHDRPLKDHYRVVIIGGGAHGLACAYYLARDHGITDVAVLDKSYIGSGGSGRNTAILRANYLTPEGVHFYDASIKLYE
;
A
#
# COMPACT_ATOMS: atom_id res chain seq x y z
N MET A 1 -5.92 15.48 15.69
CA MET A 1 -5.11 15.70 14.47
C MET A 1 -3.64 15.82 14.87
N SER A 2 -2.74 15.00 14.33
CA SER A 2 -1.33 14.99 14.75
C SER A 2 -0.60 16.29 14.37
N LEU A 3 0.22 16.84 15.26
CA LEU A 3 1.10 17.99 14.97
C LEU A 3 1.95 17.79 13.70
N LYS A 4 2.28 16.53 13.39
CA LYS A 4 3.03 16.14 12.19
C LYS A 4 2.25 16.43 10.90
N LEU A 5 0.93 16.22 10.90
CA LEU A 5 0.04 16.50 9.77
C LEU A 5 -0.09 18.00 9.50
N LEU A 6 -0.30 18.80 10.55
CA LEU A 6 -0.33 20.26 10.45
C LEU A 6 0.98 20.82 9.89
N ARG A 7 2.12 20.33 10.39
CA ARG A 7 3.45 20.78 9.95
C ARG A 7 3.77 20.37 8.51
N GLN A 8 3.30 19.20 8.06
CA GLN A 8 3.45 18.76 6.67
C GLN A 8 2.48 19.48 5.72
N GLY A 9 1.26 19.80 6.17
CA GLY A 9 0.27 20.51 5.37
C GLY A 9 0.60 22.00 5.16
N LEU A 10 1.21 22.65 6.16
CA LEU A 10 1.65 24.06 6.09
C LEU A 10 3.10 24.22 5.58
N GLY A 11 3.83 23.12 5.38
CA GLY A 11 5.22 23.12 4.91
C GLY A 11 5.34 23.25 3.38
N ARG A 12 6.43 23.87 2.92
CA ARG A 12 6.65 24.20 1.49
C ARG A 12 6.82 23.01 0.53
N ARG A 13 7.02 21.79 1.03
CA ARG A 13 6.99 20.52 0.27
C ARG A 13 7.11 19.34 1.23
N PRO A 14 6.23 18.32 1.17
CA PRO A 14 6.42 17.10 1.94
C PRO A 14 7.71 16.38 1.49
N SER A 15 8.41 15.75 2.44
CA SER A 15 9.56 14.89 2.14
C SER A 15 9.13 13.75 1.21
N ARG A 16 9.97 13.40 0.22
CA ARG A 16 9.71 12.30 -0.71
C ARG A 16 9.53 11.00 0.10
N MET A 17 8.34 10.39 0.04
CA MET A 17 8.09 9.13 0.76
C MET A 17 8.91 7.97 0.17
N TRP A 18 8.97 7.91 -1.16
CA TRP A 18 9.64 6.82 -1.88
C TRP A 18 10.99 7.27 -2.42
N HIS A 19 12.00 6.43 -2.25
CA HIS A 19 13.34 6.67 -2.75
C HIS A 19 13.65 5.64 -3.82
N ASP A 20 14.13 6.12 -4.96
CA ASP A 20 14.63 5.23 -6.00
C ASP A 20 15.95 4.64 -5.48
N ARG A 21 16.02 3.31 -5.40
CA ARG A 21 17.25 2.59 -5.05
C ARG A 21 17.71 1.80 -6.27
N PRO A 22 19.03 1.69 -6.50
CA PRO A 22 19.54 0.76 -7.50
C PRO A 22 18.98 -0.65 -7.26
N LEU A 23 18.57 -1.32 -8.33
CA LEU A 23 18.08 -2.69 -8.24
C LEU A 23 19.23 -3.64 -7.91
N LYS A 24 18.99 -4.59 -7.01
CA LYS A 24 19.85 -5.75 -6.82
C LYS A 24 19.65 -6.73 -7.97
N ASP A 25 20.64 -7.60 -8.17
CA ASP A 25 20.57 -8.67 -9.18
C ASP A 25 19.52 -9.74 -8.84
N HIS A 26 19.16 -9.87 -7.56
CA HIS A 26 18.16 -10.82 -7.09
C HIS A 26 17.42 -10.29 -5.86
N TYR A 27 16.20 -10.79 -5.69
CA TYR A 27 15.37 -10.60 -4.50
C TYR A 27 14.66 -11.91 -4.18
N ARG A 28 14.39 -12.16 -2.90
CA ARG A 28 13.56 -13.30 -2.47
C ARG A 28 12.14 -13.21 -3.01
N VAL A 29 11.57 -12.01 -3.11
CA VAL A 29 10.26 -11.76 -3.72
C VAL A 29 10.31 -10.52 -4.60
N VAL A 30 9.73 -10.62 -5.80
CA VAL A 30 9.49 -9.47 -6.69
C VAL A 30 7.99 -9.31 -6.88
N ILE A 31 7.47 -8.13 -6.57
CA ILE A 31 6.07 -7.74 -6.74
C ILE A 31 5.98 -6.78 -7.90
N ILE A 32 5.15 -7.11 -8.90
CA ILE A 32 4.90 -6.28 -10.06
C ILE A 32 3.60 -5.49 -9.84
N GLY A 33 3.72 -4.18 -9.67
CA GLY A 33 2.64 -3.24 -9.42
C GLY A 33 2.76 -2.56 -8.05
N GLY A 34 3.07 -1.26 -8.05
CA GLY A 34 3.16 -0.38 -6.88
C GLY A 34 1.82 0.24 -6.49
N GLY A 35 0.72 -0.50 -6.65
CA GLY A 35 -0.60 -0.11 -6.14
C GLY A 35 -0.80 -0.50 -4.68
N ALA A 36 -1.97 -0.17 -4.13
CA ALA A 36 -2.33 -0.46 -2.74
C ALA A 36 -2.17 -1.95 -2.40
N HIS A 37 -2.59 -2.86 -3.28
CA HIS A 37 -2.42 -4.30 -3.05
C HIS A 37 -0.95 -4.74 -3.07
N GLY A 38 -0.14 -4.25 -4.01
CA GLY A 38 1.27 -4.63 -4.10
C GLY A 38 2.07 -4.14 -2.89
N LEU A 39 1.81 -2.91 -2.46
CA LEU A 39 2.42 -2.36 -1.24
C LEU A 39 1.92 -3.06 0.03
N ALA A 40 0.61 -3.35 0.13
CA ALA A 40 0.06 -4.10 1.25
C ALA A 40 0.68 -5.51 1.33
N CYS A 41 0.82 -6.19 0.19
CA CYS A 41 1.49 -7.49 0.11
C CYS A 41 2.93 -7.40 0.63
N ALA A 42 3.74 -6.43 0.16
CA ALA A 42 5.10 -6.23 0.66
C ALA A 42 5.13 -5.97 2.17
N TYR A 43 4.20 -5.16 2.68
CA TYR A 43 4.06 -4.86 4.11
C TYR A 43 3.76 -6.13 4.93
N TYR A 44 2.78 -6.93 4.53
CA TYR A 44 2.41 -8.14 5.27
C TYR A 44 3.47 -9.25 5.14
N LEU A 45 4.17 -9.36 4.00
CA LEU A 45 5.33 -10.23 3.86
C LEU A 45 6.42 -9.89 4.88
N ALA A 46 6.72 -8.60 5.07
CA ALA A 46 7.70 -8.17 6.04
C ALA A 46 7.20 -8.35 7.49
N ARG A 47 5.97 -7.89 7.79
CA ARG A 47 5.41 -7.85 9.14
C ARG A 47 5.08 -9.24 9.70
N ASP A 48 4.37 -10.06 8.92
CA ASP A 48 3.78 -11.31 9.41
C ASP A 48 4.63 -12.53 9.08
N HIS A 49 5.50 -12.42 8.07
CA HIS A 49 6.32 -13.53 7.58
C HIS A 49 7.82 -13.27 7.67
N GLY A 50 8.26 -12.08 8.11
CA GLY A 50 9.68 -11.74 8.23
C GLY A 50 10.43 -11.67 6.90
N ILE A 51 9.72 -11.61 5.76
CA ILE A 51 10.29 -11.56 4.43
C ILE A 51 10.52 -10.10 4.05
N THR A 52 11.74 -9.61 4.23
CA THR A 52 12.11 -8.20 4.03
C THR A 52 12.91 -7.94 2.75
N ASP A 53 13.46 -8.98 2.12
CA ASP A 53 14.13 -8.89 0.83
C ASP A 53 13.12 -8.93 -0.32
N VAL A 54 12.40 -7.82 -0.48
CA VAL A 54 11.29 -7.65 -1.42
C VAL A 54 11.55 -6.44 -2.31
N ALA A 55 11.38 -6.62 -3.63
CA ALA A 55 11.29 -5.53 -4.59
C ALA A 55 9.83 -5.31 -5.00
N VAL A 56 9.36 -4.06 -4.97
CA VAL A 56 8.08 -3.66 -5.58
C VAL A 56 8.41 -2.79 -6.79
N LEU A 57 8.02 -3.24 -7.97
CA LEU A 57 8.32 -2.56 -9.23
C LEU A 57 7.03 -2.02 -9.83
N ASP A 58 7.02 -0.73 -10.17
CA ASP A 58 5.92 -0.10 -10.90
C ASP A 58 6.41 0.43 -12.24
N LYS A 59 5.54 0.41 -13.24
CA LYS A 59 5.83 0.95 -14.57
C LYS A 59 5.94 2.48 -14.57
N SER A 60 5.27 3.16 -13.63
CA SER A 60 5.24 4.62 -13.55
C SER A 60 5.60 5.09 -12.13
N TYR A 61 4.71 5.77 -11.43
CA TYR A 61 4.91 6.19 -10.03
C TYR A 61 4.04 5.36 -9.08
N ILE A 62 4.48 5.19 -7.84
CA ILE A 62 3.71 4.46 -6.82
C ILE A 62 2.28 5.02 -6.70
N GLY A 63 1.30 4.13 -6.80
CA GLY A 63 -0.12 4.50 -6.75
C GLY A 63 -0.69 5.06 -8.06
N SER A 64 0.08 5.10 -9.16
CA SER A 64 -0.37 5.64 -10.45
C SER A 64 -1.48 4.82 -11.14
N GLY A 65 -1.97 3.74 -10.53
CA GLY A 65 -3.05 2.89 -11.03
C GLY A 65 -4.42 3.23 -10.45
N GLY A 66 -5.28 2.23 -10.27
CA GLY A 66 -6.60 2.41 -9.62
C GLY A 66 -6.51 2.87 -8.17
N SER A 67 -5.39 2.61 -7.49
CA SER A 67 -5.15 3.04 -6.11
C SER A 67 -5.08 4.57 -5.94
N GLY A 68 -4.62 5.30 -6.96
CA GLY A 68 -4.62 6.77 -6.96
C GLY A 68 -5.85 7.41 -7.62
N ARG A 69 -6.80 6.60 -8.12
CA ARG A 69 -7.95 7.07 -8.92
C ARG A 69 -9.31 6.55 -8.44
N ASN A 70 -9.36 5.93 -7.26
CA ASN A 70 -10.62 5.46 -6.68
C ASN A 70 -11.31 6.57 -5.87
N THR A 71 -12.57 6.36 -5.51
CA THR A 71 -13.39 7.28 -4.71
C THR A 71 -13.25 7.08 -3.20
N ALA A 72 -12.26 6.29 -2.75
CA ALA A 72 -11.95 6.01 -1.35
C ALA A 72 -13.10 5.45 -0.50
N ILE A 73 -14.07 4.76 -1.13
CA ILE A 73 -15.16 4.10 -0.41
C ILE A 73 -14.65 2.79 0.20
N LEU A 74 -14.81 2.64 1.51
CA LEU A 74 -14.61 1.40 2.25
C LEU A 74 -15.96 0.89 2.74
N ARG A 75 -16.32 -0.35 2.39
CA ARG A 75 -17.59 -1.00 2.78
C ARG A 75 -17.48 -2.52 2.68
N ALA A 76 -18.29 -3.25 3.45
CA ALA A 76 -18.34 -4.72 3.46
C ALA A 76 -19.74 -5.30 3.17
N ASN A 77 -20.69 -4.47 2.73
CA ASN A 77 -22.04 -4.89 2.38
C ASN A 77 -22.12 -5.53 0.97
N TYR A 78 -21.61 -6.76 0.86
CA TYR A 78 -21.62 -7.57 -0.36
C TYR A 78 -22.73 -8.63 -0.34
N LEU A 79 -23.00 -9.24 -1.50
CA LEU A 79 -24.12 -10.17 -1.67
C LEU A 79 -23.83 -11.57 -1.11
N THR A 80 -22.64 -12.11 -1.37
CA THR A 80 -22.30 -13.48 -1.01
C THR A 80 -21.69 -13.53 0.40
N PRO A 81 -21.94 -14.59 1.18
CA PRO A 81 -21.33 -14.76 2.49
C PRO A 81 -19.80 -14.68 2.45
N GLU A 82 -19.17 -15.25 1.42
CA GLU A 82 -17.72 -15.23 1.22
C GLU A 82 -17.21 -13.80 0.96
N GLY A 83 -17.94 -13.03 0.16
CA GLY A 83 -17.64 -11.63 -0.10
C GLY A 83 -17.76 -10.81 1.18
N VAL A 84 -18.84 -10.98 1.93
CA VAL A 84 -19.04 -10.30 3.21
C VAL A 84 -17.89 -10.58 4.17
N HIS A 85 -17.51 -11.85 4.37
CA HIS A 85 -16.40 -12.20 5.25
C HIS A 85 -15.06 -11.63 4.78
N PHE A 86 -14.78 -11.66 3.47
CA PHE A 86 -13.55 -11.11 2.91
C PHE A 86 -13.44 -9.59 3.12
N TYR A 87 -14.48 -8.85 2.81
CA TYR A 87 -14.46 -7.39 2.94
C TYR A 87 -14.59 -6.92 4.39
N ASP A 88 -15.28 -7.67 5.26
CA ASP A 88 -15.32 -7.40 6.71
C ASP A 88 -13.93 -7.52 7.34
N ALA A 89 -13.18 -8.58 7.00
CA ALA A 89 -11.79 -8.72 7.43
C ALA A 89 -10.91 -7.56 6.91
N SER A 90 -11.13 -7.11 5.67
CA SER A 90 -10.43 -5.95 5.11
C SER A 90 -10.72 -4.67 5.90
N ILE A 91 -11.98 -4.37 6.22
CA ILE A 91 -12.34 -3.16 6.99
C ILE A 91 -11.68 -3.15 8.36
N LYS A 92 -11.65 -4.28 9.06
CA LYS A 92 -11.00 -4.38 10.38
C LYS A 92 -9.50 -4.04 10.34
N LEU A 93 -8.84 -4.19 9.19
CA LEU A 93 -7.45 -3.77 9.02
C LEU A 93 -7.29 -2.26 8.80
N TYR A 94 -8.37 -1.56 8.43
CA TYR A 94 -8.40 -0.10 8.25
C TYR A 94 -8.76 0.67 9.54
N GLU A 95 -9.33 0.00 10.53
CA GLU A 95 -9.70 0.55 11.86
C GLU A 95 -8.45 0.81 12.74
#